data_AF-A0AAW6XCX0-F1
#
_entry.id   AF-A0AAW6XCX0-F1
#
_cell.length_a   1.000
_cell.length_b   1.000
_cell.length_c   1.000
_cell.angle_alpha   90.00
_cell.angle_beta   90.00
_cell.angle_gamma   90.00
#
_symmetry.space_group_name_H-M   'P 1'
#
loop_
_entity.id
_entity.type
_entity.pdbx_description
1 polymer ?
#
loop_
_entity_poly.entity_id
_entity_poly.type
_entity_poly.pdbx_seq_one_letter_code
_entity_poly.pdbx_strand_id
1 'polypeptide(L)'
;MDKTKINYRKGGNGIRTSITLSSSIVETWLIAKGLDDEDWDTCMAALRKAVEETPESKEGETFQSMVEWFLLSDIRDCIRGLQ
;
A
#
# COMPACT_ATOMS: atom_id res chain seq x y z
N MET A 1 -12.39 -11.33 -8.82
CA MET A 1 -11.25 -10.92 -7.96
C MET A 1 -11.54 -9.50 -7.52
N ASP A 2 -11.86 -9.33 -6.25
CA ASP A 2 -12.11 -8.00 -5.69
C ASP A 2 -10.80 -7.21 -5.68
N LYS A 3 -10.91 -5.97 -6.14
CA LYS A 3 -9.79 -5.04 -6.29
C LYS A 3 -10.15 -3.74 -5.59
N THR A 4 -9.22 -3.19 -4.83
CA THR A 4 -9.39 -1.93 -4.12
C THR A 4 -8.67 -0.81 -4.88
N LYS A 5 -9.43 0.20 -5.31
CA LYS A 5 -8.87 1.38 -5.96
C LYS A 5 -8.42 2.40 -4.92
N ILE A 6 -7.13 2.75 -4.92
CA ILE A 6 -6.56 3.74 -4.01
C ILE A 6 -6.28 5.02 -4.79
N ASN A 7 -6.92 6.11 -4.39
CA ASN A 7 -6.61 7.44 -4.91
C ASN A 7 -5.54 8.09 -4.01
N TYR A 8 -4.50 8.66 -4.62
CA TYR A 8 -3.37 9.24 -3.90
C TYR A 8 -2.83 10.49 -4.63
N ARG A 9 -2.00 11.27 -3.94
CA ARG A 9 -1.35 12.48 -4.47
C ARG A 9 0.16 12.29 -4.54
N LYS A 10 0.73 12.47 -5.72
CA LYS A 10 2.18 12.33 -5.94
C LYS A 10 2.87 13.69 -5.89
N GLY A 11 3.94 13.81 -5.10
CA GLY A 11 4.89 14.94 -5.14
C GLY A 11 4.36 16.31 -4.69
N GLY A 12 3.43 16.39 -3.74
CA GLY A 12 2.97 17.65 -3.14
C GLY A 12 2.13 18.59 -4.03
N ASN A 13 2.21 18.45 -5.36
CA ASN A 13 1.60 19.35 -6.35
C ASN A 13 0.18 18.93 -6.81
N GLY A 14 -0.47 17.98 -6.12
CA GLY A 14 -1.93 17.81 -6.22
C GLY A 14 -2.47 17.04 -7.44
N ILE A 15 -1.63 16.38 -8.25
CA ILE A 15 -2.14 15.46 -9.27
C ILE A 15 -2.76 14.25 -8.55
N ARG A 16 -4.09 14.15 -8.62
CA ARG A 16 -4.86 13.00 -8.12
C ARG A 16 -4.71 11.85 -9.11
N THR A 17 -4.00 10.83 -8.70
CA THR A 17 -3.80 9.60 -9.46
C THR A 17 -4.38 8.42 -8.69
N SER A 18 -4.43 7.24 -9.31
CA SER A 18 -4.95 6.04 -8.67
C SER A 18 -4.16 4.79 -9.04
N ILE A 19 -3.97 3.92 -8.06
CA ILE A 19 -3.54 2.54 -8.25
C ILE A 19 -4.70 1.59 -7.92
N THR A 20 -4.58 0.34 -8.34
CA THR A 20 -5.58 -0.69 -8.04
C THR A 20 -4.88 -1.90 -7.46
N LEU A 21 -5.13 -2.20 -6.19
CA LEU A 21 -4.52 -3.33 -5.48
C LEU A 21 -5.50 -4.49 -5.36
N SER A 22 -4.99 -5.72 -5.25
CA SER A 22 -5.82 -6.87 -4.84
C SER A 22 -6.34 -6.64 -3.42
N SER A 23 -7.61 -6.94 -3.16
CA SER A 23 -8.16 -6.87 -1.80
C SER A 23 -7.35 -7.72 -0.82
N SER A 24 -6.87 -8.89 -1.25
CA SER A 24 -6.03 -9.76 -0.42
C SER A 24 -4.72 -9.12 0.02
N ILE A 25 -4.06 -8.34 -0.85
CA ILE A 25 -2.82 -7.62 -0.48
C ILE A 25 -3.15 -6.52 0.53
N VAL A 26 -4.25 -5.80 0.32
CA VAL A 26 -4.70 -4.74 1.23
C VAL A 26 -5.00 -5.30 2.60
N GLU A 27 -5.86 -6.32 2.69
CA GLU A 27 -6.25 -6.97 3.95
C GLU A 27 -5.04 -7.53 4.69
N THR A 28 -4.17 -8.26 3.98
CA THR A 28 -2.96 -8.85 4.59
C THR A 28 -2.00 -7.77 5.08
N TRP A 29 -1.84 -6.67 4.33
CA TRP A 29 -0.99 -5.57 4.75
C TRP A 29 -1.57 -4.86 5.99
N LEU A 30 -2.88 -4.62 6.06
CA LEU A 30 -3.51 -4.02 7.23
C LEU A 30 -3.26 -4.86 8.50
N ILE A 31 -3.42 -6.19 8.41
CA ILE A 31 -3.10 -7.11 9.50
C ILE A 31 -1.60 -7.02 9.87
N ALA A 32 -0.71 -7.00 8.87
CA ALA A 32 0.73 -6.90 9.11
C ALA A 32 1.15 -5.58 9.80
N LYS A 33 0.35 -4.52 9.66
CA LYS A 33 0.53 -3.23 10.34
C LYS A 33 -0.23 -3.13 11.68
N GLY A 34 -1.01 -4.15 12.05
CA GLY A 34 -1.86 -4.14 13.25
C GLY A 34 -3.00 -3.13 13.16
N LEU A 35 -3.54 -2.92 11.96
CA LEU A 35 -4.64 -1.99 11.68
C LEU A 35 -5.98 -2.71 11.44
N ASP A 36 -6.05 -4.02 11.65
CA ASP A 36 -7.22 -4.84 11.35
C ASP A 36 -8.45 -4.59 12.25
N ASP A 37 -8.22 -4.04 13.45
CA ASP A 37 -9.29 -3.60 14.37
C ASP A 37 -9.68 -2.12 14.19
N GLU A 38 -8.98 -1.37 13.34
CA GLU A 38 -9.22 0.06 13.12
C GLU A 38 -10.40 0.30 12.17
N ASP A 39 -10.98 1.51 12.25
CA ASP A 39 -12.02 1.90 11.30
C ASP A 39 -11.48 1.98 9.86
N TRP A 40 -12.37 1.79 8.88
CA TRP A 40 -12.01 1.72 7.48
C TRP A 40 -11.34 3.01 6.96
N ASP A 41 -11.74 4.18 7.47
CA ASP A 41 -11.14 5.45 7.03
C ASP A 41 -9.70 5.58 7.52
N THR A 42 -9.44 5.16 8.76
CA THR A 42 -8.09 5.09 9.34
C THR A 42 -7.20 4.11 8.55
N CYS A 43 -7.70 2.90 8.29
CA CYS A 43 -7.04 1.90 7.45
C CYS A 43 -6.64 2.47 6.07
N MET A 44 -7.60 3.12 5.41
CA MET A 44 -7.41 3.66 4.07
C MET A 44 -6.52 4.90 4.04
N ALA A 45 -6.49 5.70 5.11
CA ALA A 45 -5.55 6.80 5.26
C ALA A 45 -4.11 6.29 5.41
N ALA A 46 -3.90 5.25 6.24
CA ALA A 46 -2.59 4.62 6.41
C ALA A 46 -2.08 3.99 5.10
N LEU A 47 -2.95 3.23 4.41
CA LEU A 47 -2.61 2.65 3.11
C LEU A 47 -2.28 3.71 2.07
N ARG A 48 -3.07 4.80 1.99
CA ARG A 48 -2.78 5.92 1.08
C ARG A 48 -1.42 6.53 1.37
N LYS A 49 -1.08 6.72 2.65
CA LYS A 49 0.22 7.25 3.05
C LYS A 49 1.37 6.33 2.62
N ALA A 50 1.25 5.02 2.83
CA ALA A 50 2.24 4.05 2.37
C ALA A 50 2.45 4.08 0.83
N VAL A 51 1.36 4.23 0.08
CA VAL A 51 1.41 4.43 -1.37
C VAL A 51 2.16 5.73 -1.73
N GLU A 52 1.84 6.84 -1.07
CA GLU A 52 2.46 8.15 -1.35
C GLU A 52 3.95 8.19 -0.98
N GLU A 53 4.36 7.44 0.04
CA GLU A 53 5.76 7.30 0.49
C GLU A 53 6.56 6.28 -0.31
N THR A 54 5.91 5.49 -1.18
CA THR A 54 6.61 4.52 -2.03
C THR A 54 7.57 5.26 -2.98
N PRO A 55 8.86 4.90 -3.00
CA PRO A 55 9.83 5.57 -3.86
C PRO A 55 9.56 5.31 -5.34
N GLU A 56 9.91 6.30 -6.17
CA GLU A 56 9.87 6.14 -7.62
C GLU A 56 10.85 5.06 -8.09
N SER A 57 10.43 4.29 -9.09
CA SER A 57 11.32 3.34 -9.77
C SER A 57 12.45 4.09 -10.49
N LYS A 58 13.66 3.56 -10.35
CA LYS A 58 14.83 4.01 -11.12
C LYS A 58 15.09 3.15 -12.37
N GLU A 59 14.40 2.00 -12.49
CA GLU A 59 14.74 0.93 -13.45
C GLU A 59 13.53 0.43 -14.25
N GLY A 60 12.73 1.35 -14.83
CA GLY A 60 11.66 0.98 -15.77
C GLY A 60 10.44 0.28 -15.15
N GLU A 61 10.50 -0.14 -13.87
CA GLU A 61 9.34 -0.67 -13.15
C GLU A 61 8.23 0.38 -13.01
N THR A 62 6.98 -0.07 -13.10
CA THR A 62 5.84 0.82 -12.91
C THR A 62 5.67 1.19 -11.44
N PHE A 63 5.11 2.36 -11.16
CA PHE A 63 4.80 2.76 -9.78
C PHE A 63 3.84 1.77 -9.09
N GLN A 64 2.90 1.18 -9.84
CA GLN A 64 2.04 0.10 -9.37
C GLN A 64 2.86 -1.09 -8.87
N SER A 65 3.82 -1.57 -9.68
CA SER A 65 4.72 -2.66 -9.28
C SER A 65 5.46 -2.28 -8.00
N MET A 66 6.02 -1.06 -7.93
CA MET A 66 6.76 -0.61 -6.76
C MET A 66 5.91 -0.65 -5.49
N VAL A 67 4.68 -0.15 -5.53
CA VAL A 67 3.77 -0.20 -4.38
C VAL A 67 3.54 -1.64 -3.93
N GLU A 68 3.18 -2.53 -4.86
CA GLU A 68 2.92 -3.93 -4.54
C GLU A 68 4.14 -4.58 -3.87
N TRP A 69 5.34 -4.34 -4.39
CA TRP A 69 6.59 -4.84 -3.83
C TRP A 69 6.85 -4.34 -2.41
N PHE A 70 6.62 -3.06 -2.13
CA PHE A 70 6.82 -2.48 -0.80
C PHE A 70 5.80 -3.01 0.22
N LEU A 71 4.52 -3.12 -0.15
CA LEU A 71 3.51 -3.73 0.72
C LEU A 71 3.83 -5.20 1.02
N LEU A 72 4.30 -5.96 0.02
CA LEU A 72 4.75 -7.34 0.22
C LEU A 72 6.00 -7.43 1.11
N SER A 73 6.91 -6.45 1.04
CA SER A 73 8.07 -6.39 1.92
C SER A 73 7.65 -6.18 3.38
N ASP A 74 6.72 -5.26 3.63
CA ASP A 74 6.18 -5.03 4.99
C ASP A 74 5.54 -6.31 5.56
N ILE A 75 4.72 -7.01 4.75
CA ILE A 75 4.10 -8.28 5.14
C ILE A 75 5.17 -9.32 5.47
N ARG A 76 6.20 -9.45 4.62
CA ARG A 76 7.32 -10.38 4.85
C ARG A 76 8.05 -10.07 6.16
N ASP A 77 8.31 -8.79 6.44
CA ASP A 77 9.07 -8.39 7.61
C ASP A 77 8.25 -8.59 8.90
N CYS A 78 6.92 -8.40 8.85
CA CYS A 78 6.01 -8.81 9.92
C CYS A 78 6.10 -10.32 10.21
N ILE A 79 6.01 -11.17 9.17
CA ILE A 79 6.10 -12.64 9.32
C ILE A 79 7.44 -13.06 9.95
N ARG A 80 8.55 -12.42 9.56
CA ARG A 80 9.87 -12.69 10.15
C ARG A 80 9.96 -12.33 11.62
N GLY A 81 9.23 -11.30 12.07
CA GLY A 81 9.17 -10.90 13.47
C GLY A 81 8.39 -11.86 14.37
N LEU A 82 7.64 -12.81 13.79
CA LEU A 82 6.91 -13.85 14.53
C LEU A 82 7.76 -15.12 14.79
N GLN A 83 8.97 -15.20 14.24
CA GLN A 83 9.90 -16.33 14.36
C GLN A 83 10.95 -16.07 15.45
#